data_AF-A0A239AX63-F1
#
_entry.id   AF-A0A239AX63-F1
#
_cell.length_a   1.000
_cell.length_b   1.000
_cell.length_c   1.000
_cell.angle_alpha   90.00
_cell.angle_beta   90.00
_cell.angle_gamma   90.00
#
_symmetry.space_group_name_H-M   'P 1'
#
loop_
_entity.id
_entity.type
_entity.pdbx_description
1 polymer ?
#
loop_
_entity_poly.entity_id
_entity_poly.type
_entity_poly.pdbx_seq_one_letter_code
_entity_poly.pdbx_strand_id
1 'polypeptide(L)'
;MLQRIIATTPARPGATLAPEWKPVGVFPYGTAWANHRLGLRVIMSVDTLVGDERYLHVSCSRKSRLPSWDDLKVVKDVFIGEEVEAIQCLPKKSEYVNLMPHCLHLWARVTAP
;
A
#
# COMPACT_ATOMS: atom_id res chain seq x y z
N MET A 1 14.50 8.14 4.54
CA MET A 1 13.90 7.50 3.33
C MET A 1 12.40 7.75 3.24
N LEU A 2 11.64 7.63 4.34
CA LEU A 2 10.19 7.88 4.33
C LEU A 2 9.76 9.35 4.20
N GLN A 3 10.67 10.31 4.43
CA GLN A 3 10.36 11.75 4.33
C GLN A 3 10.63 12.36 2.94
N ARG A 4 11.02 11.56 1.96
CA ARG A 4 11.32 12.01 0.59
C ARG A 4 10.40 11.38 -0.43
N ILE A 5 9.09 11.38 -0.15
CA ILE A 5 8.09 11.12 -1.17
C ILE A 5 7.91 12.43 -1.93
N ILE A 6 8.44 12.49 -3.15
CA ILE A 6 8.47 13.73 -3.94
C ILE A 6 7.10 14.02 -4.57
N ALA A 7 6.34 12.96 -4.87
CA ALA A 7 4.95 13.04 -5.29
C ALA A 7 4.26 11.68 -5.06
N THR A 8 3.02 11.73 -4.59
CA THR A 8 2.13 10.57 -4.48
C THR A 8 1.03 10.73 -5.52
N THR A 9 0.87 9.76 -6.41
CA THR A 9 -0.25 9.75 -7.37
C THR A 9 -1.16 8.57 -7.06
N PRO A 10 -2.50 8.74 -7.08
CA PRO A 10 -3.41 7.61 -7.00
C PRO A 10 -3.12 6.61 -8.11
N ALA A 11 -2.80 5.37 -7.73
CA ALA A 11 -2.63 4.30 -8.70
C ALA A 11 -3.99 3.95 -9.31
N ARG A 12 -4.04 3.75 -10.63
CA ARG A 12 -5.21 3.18 -11.32
C ARG A 12 -5.03 1.65 -11.33
N PRO A 13 -5.97 0.86 -10.79
CA PRO A 13 -5.89 -0.59 -10.89
C PRO A 13 -5.80 -1.04 -12.35
N GLY A 14 -4.81 -1.87 -12.67
CA GLY A 14 -4.67 -2.51 -13.99
C GLY A 14 -5.62 -3.70 -14.18
N ALA A 15 -6.40 -4.07 -13.17
CA ALA A 15 -7.40 -5.12 -13.20
C ALA A 15 -8.56 -4.75 -12.27
N THR A 16 -9.78 -5.11 -12.65
CA THR A 16 -10.95 -5.00 -11.76
C THR A 16 -10.71 -5.88 -10.55
N LEU A 17 -10.62 -5.28 -9.35
CA LEU A 17 -10.47 -6.04 -8.11
C LEU A 17 -11.69 -6.96 -7.90
N ALA A 18 -11.48 -8.06 -7.17
CA ALA A 18 -12.56 -8.95 -6.78
C ALA A 18 -13.69 -8.17 -6.04
N PRO A 19 -14.98 -8.54 -6.20
CA PRO A 19 -16.12 -7.77 -5.68
C PRO A 19 -16.11 -7.49 -4.17
N GLU A 20 -15.45 -8.34 -3.38
CA GLU A 20 -15.23 -8.13 -1.94
C GLU A 20 -14.40 -6.89 -1.59
N TRP A 21 -13.61 -6.35 -2.51
CA TRP A 21 -12.82 -5.13 -2.32
C TRP A 21 -13.62 -3.91 -2.77
N LYS A 22 -14.37 -3.33 -1.84
CA LYS A 22 -15.24 -2.18 -2.12
C LYS A 22 -14.43 -0.89 -2.17
N PRO A 23 -14.59 -0.05 -3.20
CA PRO A 23 -13.95 1.26 -3.23
C PRO A 23 -14.50 2.12 -2.08
N VAL A 24 -13.58 2.78 -1.37
CA VAL A 24 -13.92 3.75 -0.31
C VAL A 24 -13.83 5.17 -0.86
N GLY A 25 -12.86 5.44 -1.73
CA GLY A 25 -12.70 6.75 -2.37
C GLY A 25 -11.31 6.95 -2.97
N VAL A 26 -11.16 8.05 -3.70
CA VAL A 26 -9.87 8.55 -4.20
C VAL A 26 -9.49 9.75 -3.35
N PHE A 27 -8.29 9.73 -2.80
CA PHE A 27 -7.74 10.76 -1.92
C PHE A 27 -6.44 11.32 -2.51
N PRO A 28 -5.98 12.51 -2.06
CA PRO A 28 -4.73 13.10 -2.55
C PRO A 28 -3.50 12.18 -2.39
N TYR A 29 -3.53 11.27 -1.41
CA TYR A 29 -2.46 10.34 -1.08
C TYR A 29 -2.69 8.91 -1.59
N GLY A 30 -3.73 8.66 -2.40
CA GLY A 30 -3.99 7.35 -2.97
C GLY A 30 -5.45 6.99 -3.08
N THR A 31 -5.73 5.85 -3.70
CA THR A 31 -7.08 5.28 -3.77
C THR A 31 -7.26 4.26 -2.66
N ALA A 32 -8.44 4.23 -2.02
CA ALA A 32 -8.71 3.38 -0.88
C ALA A 32 -9.80 2.33 -1.14
N TRP A 33 -9.63 1.16 -0.54
CA TRP A 33 -10.59 0.05 -0.57
C TRP A 33 -10.79 -0.56 0.82
N ALA A 34 -11.92 -1.24 0.98
CA ALA A 34 -12.23 -2.00 2.19
C ALA A 34 -12.71 -3.41 1.82
N ASN A 35 -12.22 -4.40 2.57
CA ASN A 35 -12.74 -5.75 2.57
C ASN A 35 -13.33 -6.05 3.95
N HIS A 36 -14.66 -5.99 4.06
CA HIS A 36 -15.35 -6.17 5.34
C HIS A 36 -15.27 -7.59 5.88
N ARG A 37 -15.21 -8.60 5.00
CA ARG A 37 -15.08 -10.01 5.38
C ARG A 37 -13.75 -10.27 6.08
N LEU A 38 -12.68 -9.71 5.55
CA LEU A 38 -11.34 -9.83 6.14
C LEU A 38 -11.11 -8.80 7.25
N GLY A 39 -11.89 -7.71 7.28
CA GLY A 39 -11.70 -6.59 8.18
C GLY A 39 -10.47 -5.75 7.84
N LEU A 40 -10.15 -5.62 6.55
CA LEU A 40 -8.98 -4.92 6.03
C LEU A 40 -9.37 -3.61 5.34
N ARG A 41 -8.51 -2.60 5.48
CA ARG A 41 -8.53 -1.38 4.66
C ARG A 41 -7.19 -1.22 3.97
N VAL A 42 -7.24 -0.89 2.68
CA VAL A 42 -6.06 -0.73 1.85
C VAL A 42 -6.07 0.63 1.19
N ILE A 43 -4.92 1.30 1.14
CA ILE A 43 -4.68 2.48 0.31
C ILE A 43 -3.55 2.15 -0.64
N MET A 44 -3.72 2.49 -1.92
CA MET A 44 -2.72 2.30 -2.97
C MET A 44 -2.37 3.63 -3.63
N SER A 45 -1.08 3.86 -3.79
CA SER A 45 -0.52 5.02 -4.47
C SER A 45 0.77 4.65 -5.20
N VAL A 46 1.26 5.54 -6.05
CA VAL A 46 2.63 5.47 -6.57
C VAL A 46 3.44 6.60 -5.96
N ASP A 47 4.54 6.24 -5.32
CA ASP A 47 5.53 7.15 -4.76
C ASP A 47 6.75 7.22 -5.67
N THR A 48 7.31 8.41 -5.84
CA THR A 48 8.66 8.58 -6.42
C THR A 48 9.68 8.63 -5.29
N LEU A 49 10.59 7.66 -5.27
CA LEU A 49 11.72 7.57 -4.35
C LEU A 49 13.03 7.96 -5.07
N VAL A 50 14.16 7.87 -4.36
CA VAL A 50 15.51 8.30 -4.77
C VAL A 50 15.78 8.07 -6.26
N GLY A 51 16.19 9.13 -6.99
CA GLY A 51 16.67 9.02 -8.38
C GLY A 51 15.57 8.72 -9.41
N ASP A 52 14.39 9.31 -9.24
CA ASP A 52 13.19 9.15 -10.09
C ASP A 52 12.60 7.74 -10.15
N GLU A 53 13.06 6.84 -9.29
CA GLU A 53 12.49 5.50 -9.20
C GLU A 53 11.07 5.54 -8.64
N ARG A 54 10.15 4.84 -9.32
CA ARG A 54 8.74 4.76 -8.91
C ARG A 54 8.48 3.47 -8.16
N TYR A 55 7.73 3.57 -7.08
CA TYR A 55 7.32 2.45 -6.25
C TYR A 55 5.81 2.46 -6.07
N LEU A 56 5.17 1.32 -6.30
CA LEU A 56 3.81 1.09 -5.89
C LEU A 56 3.80 0.97 -4.36
N HIS A 57 3.11 1.88 -3.69
CA HIS A 57 2.95 1.91 -2.26
C HIS A 57 1.57 1.38 -1.88
N VAL A 58 1.54 0.37 -1.02
CA VAL A 58 0.33 -0.23 -0.50
C VAL A 58 0.35 -0.16 1.01
N SER A 59 -0.60 0.57 1.59
CA SER A 59 -0.84 0.65 3.03
C SER A 59 -1.99 -0.27 3.40
N CYS A 60 -1.78 -1.18 4.36
CA CYS A 60 -2.77 -2.13 4.85
C CYS A 60 -3.03 -1.89 6.34
N SER A 61 -4.29 -1.81 6.75
CA SER A 61 -4.66 -1.60 8.15
C SER A 61 -5.88 -2.42 8.58
N ARG A 62 -5.97 -2.62 9.89
CA ARG A 62 -7.14 -3.20 10.58
C ARG A 62 -7.58 -2.27 11.71
N LYS A 63 -8.81 -2.48 12.21
CA LYS A 63 -9.40 -1.62 13.25
C LYS A 63 -8.67 -1.71 14.60
N SER A 64 -8.29 -2.90 15.06
CA SER A 64 -7.91 -3.13 16.47
C SER A 64 -6.59 -3.87 16.71
N ARG A 65 -5.86 -4.26 15.66
CA ARG A 65 -4.57 -4.96 15.76
C ARG A 65 -3.80 -4.77 14.46
N LEU A 66 -2.48 -4.94 14.47
CA LEU A 66 -1.71 -4.95 13.22
C LEU A 66 -2.22 -6.03 12.25
N PRO A 67 -2.19 -5.78 10.93
CA PRO A 67 -2.31 -6.83 9.94
C PRO A 67 -1.30 -7.95 10.22
N SER A 68 -1.75 -9.19 10.07
CA SER A 68 -0.90 -10.37 10.15
C SER A 68 -0.08 -10.53 8.87
N TRP A 69 0.91 -11.44 8.91
CA TRP A 69 1.62 -11.83 7.69
C TRP A 69 0.69 -12.38 6.60
N ASP A 70 -0.32 -13.18 6.97
CA ASP A 70 -1.31 -13.69 6.01
C ASP A 70 -2.18 -12.58 5.42
N ASP A 71 -2.54 -11.56 6.20
CA ASP A 71 -3.22 -10.37 5.68
C ASP A 71 -2.36 -9.65 4.64
N LEU A 72 -1.05 -9.55 4.88
CA LEU A 72 -0.12 -8.90 3.95
C LEU A 72 0.06 -9.68 2.65
N LYS A 73 0.11 -11.03 2.71
CA LYS A 73 0.15 -11.86 1.49
C LYS A 73 -1.09 -11.63 0.63
N VAL A 74 -2.28 -11.72 1.22
CA VAL A 74 -3.54 -11.45 0.50
C VAL A 74 -3.56 -10.06 -0.12
N VAL A 75 -3.09 -9.03 0.61
CA VAL A 75 -3.02 -7.68 0.07
C VAL A 75 -1.96 -7.54 -1.03
N LYS A 76 -0.80 -8.19 -0.90
CA LYS A 76 0.23 -8.20 -1.94
C LYS A 76 -0.32 -8.80 -3.23
N ASP A 77 -0.93 -9.98 -3.13
CA ASP A 77 -1.41 -10.73 -4.29
C ASP A 77 -2.49 -9.93 -5.05
N VAL A 78 -3.39 -9.28 -4.32
CA VAL A 78 -4.49 -8.50 -4.89
C VAL A 78 -4.04 -7.15 -5.46
N PHE A 79 -3.20 -6.40 -4.73
CA PHE A 79 -2.90 -4.99 -5.06
C PHE A 79 -1.56 -4.80 -5.78
N ILE A 80 -0.63 -5.75 -5.65
CA ILE A 80 0.71 -5.68 -6.22
C ILE A 80 0.89 -6.77 -7.29
N GLY A 81 0.40 -7.99 -7.02
CA GLY A 81 0.51 -9.17 -7.88
C GLY A 81 1.26 -10.30 -7.20
N GLU A 82 0.84 -11.55 -7.43
CA GLU A 82 1.38 -12.77 -6.80
C GLU A 82 2.89 -12.94 -7.03
N GLU A 83 3.35 -12.71 -8.27
CA GLU A 83 4.73 -12.91 -8.69
C GLU A 83 5.63 -11.66 -8.56
N VAL A 84 5.10 -10.57 -7.97
CA VAL A 84 5.86 -9.30 -7.84
C VAL A 84 6.52 -9.22 -6.46
N GLU A 85 7.83 -9.03 -6.41
CA GLU A 85 8.52 -8.82 -5.14
C GLU A 85 8.05 -7.52 -4.45
N ALA A 86 7.74 -7.63 -3.15
CA ALA A 86 7.35 -6.49 -2.33
C ALA A 86 8.18 -6.46 -1.04
N ILE A 87 8.54 -5.26 -0.61
CA ILE A 87 9.38 -5.02 0.57
C ILE A 87 8.61 -4.31 1.68
N GLN A 88 8.97 -4.63 2.93
CA GLN A 88 8.64 -3.83 4.10
C GLN A 88 9.90 -3.13 4.59
N CYS A 89 9.79 -1.83 4.90
CA CYS A 89 10.92 -1.06 5.43
C CYS A 89 10.64 -0.67 6.88
N LEU A 90 11.61 -0.94 7.76
CA LEU A 90 11.69 -0.32 9.07
C LEU A 90 12.63 0.89 8.97
N PRO A 91 12.09 2.12 8.93
CA PRO A 91 12.91 3.32 8.75
C PRO A 91 13.83 3.58 9.96
N LYS A 92 14.64 4.64 9.91
CA LYS A 92 15.30 5.14 11.12
C LYS A 92 14.25 5.63 12.11
N LYS A 93 14.45 5.41 13.41
CA LYS A 93 13.49 5.83 14.46
C LYS A 93 13.13 7.32 14.39
N SER A 94 14.09 8.18 14.02
CA SER A 94 13.89 9.61 13.81
C SER A 94 12.98 9.97 12.63
N GLU A 95 12.73 9.02 11.72
CA GLU A 95 11.88 9.16 10.55
C GLU A 95 10.55 8.40 10.70
N TYR A 96 10.24 7.89 11.91
CA TYR A 96 8.97 7.20 12.14
C TYR A 96 7.82 8.17 11.98
N VAL A 97 6.88 7.82 11.10
CA VAL A 97 5.62 8.51 10.91
C VAL A 97 4.51 7.49 11.16
N ASN A 98 3.61 7.78 12.11
CA ASN A 98 2.46 6.93 12.41
C ASN A 98 1.18 7.77 12.40
N LEU A 99 0.57 7.89 11.22
CA LEU A 99 -0.67 8.63 11.04
C LEU A 99 -1.93 7.76 11.19
N MET A 100 -1.76 6.44 11.10
CA MET A 100 -2.84 5.46 11.11
C MET A 100 -2.47 4.31 12.04
N PRO A 101 -3.17 4.11 13.17
CA PRO A 101 -2.89 3.00 14.05
C PRO A 101 -3.09 1.68 13.30
N HIS A 102 -2.27 0.69 13.65
CA HIS A 102 -2.34 -0.65 13.07
C HIS A 102 -2.17 -0.68 11.54
N CYS A 103 -1.29 0.17 10.99
CA CYS A 103 -0.97 0.19 9.57
C CYS A 103 0.40 -0.45 9.32
N LEU A 104 0.46 -1.31 8.30
CA LEU A 104 1.69 -1.85 7.74
C LEU A 104 1.74 -1.49 6.26
N HIS A 105 2.95 -1.38 5.72
CA HIS A 105 3.17 -0.89 4.38
C HIS A 105 3.98 -1.89 3.56
N LEU A 106 3.68 -1.95 2.27
CA LEU A 106 4.41 -2.69 1.25
C LEU A 106 4.81 -1.72 0.14
N TRP A 107 6.00 -1.92 -0.41
CA TRP A 107 6.47 -1.23 -1.61
C TRP A 107 6.91 -2.25 -2.64
N ALA A 108 6.58 -2.01 -3.90
CA ALA A 108 7.10 -2.77 -5.02
C ALA A 108 7.61 -1.81 -6.07
N ARG A 109 8.78 -2.07 -6.65
CA ARG A 109 9.34 -1.23 -7.71
C ARG A 109 8.41 -1.30 -8.92
N VAL A 110 8.04 -0.15 -9.47
CA VAL A 110 7.32 -0.09 -10.74
C VAL A 110 8.36 -0.23 -11.83
N THR A 111 8.63 -1.46 -12.27
CA THR A 111 9.41 -1.67 -13.49
C THR A 111 8.55 -1.22 -14.67
N ALA A 112 9.07 -0.28 -15.47
CA ALA A 112 8.51 -0.09 -16.80
C ALA A 112 8.62 -1.42 -17.56
N PRO A 113 7.62 -1.81 -18.38
CA PRO A 113 7.86 -2.81 -19.41
C PRO A 113 8.95 -2.35 -20.38
#